data_AF-A0A1M7RQY4-F1
#
_entry.id   AF-A0A1M7RQY4-F1
#
_cell.length_a   1.000
_cell.length_b   1.000
_cell.length_c   1.000
_cell.angle_alpha   90.00
_cell.angle_beta   90.00
_cell.angle_gamma   90.00
#
_symmetry.space_group_name_H-M   'P 1'
#
loop_
_entity.id
_entity.type
_entity.pdbx_description
1 polymer ?
#
loop_
_entity_poly.entity_id
_entity_poly.type
_entity_poly.pdbx_seq_one_letter_code
_entity_poly.pdbx_strand_id
1 'polypeptide(L)'
;MLVNLALPVEKPSEDATPGEILLYHRVNRGISHQELADKLGYKRAYGIVDLERGFNPIHYKDAVKLGEILNINPDELLNEHTRFCKPGYGICIAKIREMYGMTQQEFSDLISVNRSRLSAWESECTGFHPNEESFNKIKNLAVSIGIDFNRLMDNPAEYRDEYNTFVESNWGLKIKQIRLAHGMLLEEYASVIGCDKQTLEHWEIECVRPLRKYFPAIKETAIACGIELDRLNANPSYFGSDFQRFIEKDCNKKIKSIRMAYGMTTYALGNLIGCTGEAVCRWERGICTPELKYFKTIERIAKEKGITIAELNETPELIGDDYELFCNSGYSKVIRSIRKQCGMLQGEFAKELDVSRSSLANWEQGRFIPSRDNYNILKKYAEERGLSLDES
;
A
#
# COMPACT_ATOMS: atom_id res chain seq x y z
N MET A 1 50.55 23.04 -54.37
CA MET A 1 49.26 22.35 -54.15
C MET A 1 49.47 21.42 -52.97
N LEU A 2 49.19 21.88 -51.74
CA LEU A 2 49.30 21.04 -50.54
C LEU A 2 48.01 20.23 -50.45
N VAL A 3 48.09 18.95 -50.79
CA VAL A 3 47.00 18.00 -50.61
C VAL A 3 46.88 17.75 -49.11
N ASN A 4 45.84 18.29 -48.49
CA ASN A 4 45.45 17.94 -47.12
C ASN A 4 44.97 16.48 -47.14
N LEU A 5 45.90 15.54 -46.93
CA LEU A 5 45.60 14.15 -46.59
C LEU A 5 45.06 14.13 -45.15
N ALA A 6 43.77 14.43 -44.99
CA ALA A 6 43.07 14.08 -43.76
C ALA A 6 43.05 12.54 -43.68
N LEU A 7 43.77 11.98 -42.71
CA LEU A 7 43.66 10.57 -42.37
C LEU A 7 42.17 10.25 -42.11
N PRO A 8 41.64 9.13 -42.63
CA PRO A 8 40.25 8.75 -42.37
C PRO A 8 40.06 8.61 -40.85
N VAL A 9 39.14 9.40 -40.30
CA VAL A 9 38.78 9.28 -38.87
C VAL A 9 37.99 7.98 -38.72
N GLU A 10 38.46 7.11 -37.85
CA GLU A 10 37.79 5.84 -37.58
C GLU A 10 36.38 6.09 -37.02
N LYS A 11 35.45 5.16 -37.33
CA LYS A 11 34.09 5.25 -36.81
C LYS A 11 34.15 5.22 -35.26
N PRO A 12 33.46 6.15 -34.57
CA PRO A 12 33.45 6.18 -33.11
C PRO A 12 32.94 4.86 -32.54
N SER A 13 33.54 4.42 -31.43
CA SER A 13 33.03 3.32 -30.62
C SER A 13 31.68 3.68 -29.99
N GLU A 14 30.97 2.69 -29.46
CA GLU A 14 29.72 2.93 -28.71
C GLU A 14 29.94 3.83 -27.49
N ASP A 15 31.12 3.75 -26.85
CA ASP A 15 31.50 4.56 -25.69
C ASP A 15 32.19 5.89 -26.06
N ALA A 16 32.12 6.31 -27.32
CA ALA A 16 32.77 7.53 -27.76
C ALA A 16 32.19 8.77 -27.06
N THR A 17 33.06 9.71 -26.71
CA THR A 17 32.64 10.99 -26.13
C THR A 17 31.90 11.83 -27.17
N PRO A 18 31.01 12.74 -26.73
CA PRO A 18 30.37 13.69 -27.64
C PRO A 18 31.34 14.48 -28.53
N GLY A 19 32.55 14.77 -28.02
CA GLY A 19 33.60 15.45 -28.77
C GLY A 19 34.18 14.60 -29.91
N GLU A 20 34.39 13.30 -29.68
CA GLU A 20 34.85 12.35 -30.70
C GLU A 20 33.79 12.12 -31.77
N ILE A 21 32.51 12.05 -31.38
CA ILE A 21 31.37 11.96 -32.31
C ILE A 21 31.30 13.22 -33.18
N LEU A 22 31.41 14.41 -32.58
CA LEU A 22 31.48 15.68 -33.29
C LEU A 22 32.65 15.71 -34.30
N LEU A 23 33.84 15.30 -33.87
CA LEU A 23 35.03 15.23 -34.72
C LEU A 23 34.81 14.33 -35.93
N TYR A 24 34.31 13.13 -35.72
CA TYR A 24 34.02 12.17 -36.79
C TYR A 24 33.04 12.73 -37.82
N HIS A 25 31.90 13.26 -37.37
CA HIS A 25 30.89 13.81 -38.27
C HIS A 25 31.40 15.06 -39.00
N ARG A 26 32.13 15.96 -38.32
CA ARG A 26 32.70 17.15 -38.97
C ARG A 26 33.68 16.76 -40.08
N VAL A 27 34.61 15.84 -39.81
CA VAL A 27 35.63 15.41 -40.79
C VAL A 27 34.98 14.66 -41.96
N ASN A 28 34.03 13.76 -41.71
CA ASN A 28 33.33 13.04 -42.78
C ASN A 28 32.47 13.93 -43.67
N ARG A 29 31.97 15.06 -43.15
CA ARG A 29 31.27 16.07 -43.92
C ARG A 29 32.22 17.04 -44.64
N GLY A 30 33.54 16.92 -44.44
CA GLY A 30 34.55 17.78 -45.04
C GLY A 30 34.54 19.23 -44.51
N ILE A 31 33.95 19.46 -43.34
CA ILE A 31 33.78 20.81 -42.78
C ILE A 31 35.03 21.20 -41.97
N SER A 32 35.60 22.36 -42.25
CA SER A 32 36.75 22.86 -41.48
C SER A 32 36.31 23.40 -40.10
N HIS A 33 37.22 23.47 -39.12
CA HIS A 33 36.92 24.08 -37.81
C HIS A 33 36.42 25.52 -37.94
N GLN A 34 36.99 26.31 -38.86
CA GLN A 34 36.58 27.69 -39.08
C GLN A 34 35.19 27.76 -39.70
N GLU A 35 34.91 26.92 -40.71
CA GLU A 35 33.59 26.87 -41.33
C GLU A 35 32.49 26.47 -40.34
N LEU A 36 32.74 25.49 -39.47
CA LEU A 36 31.79 25.10 -38.43
C LEU A 36 31.60 26.21 -37.39
N ALA A 37 32.69 26.87 -36.98
CA ALA A 37 32.65 28.01 -36.08
C ALA A 37 31.80 29.15 -36.65
N ASP A 38 31.99 29.49 -37.93
CA ASP A 38 31.26 30.55 -38.62
C ASP A 38 29.75 30.22 -38.68
N LYS A 39 29.40 28.97 -39.02
CA LYS A 39 27.99 28.50 -39.06
C LYS A 39 27.30 28.54 -37.69
N LEU A 40 28.05 28.32 -36.61
CA LEU A 40 27.54 28.38 -35.23
C LEU A 40 27.56 29.79 -34.61
N GLY A 41 28.22 30.75 -35.27
CA GLY A 41 28.39 32.12 -34.79
C GLY A 41 29.53 32.31 -33.77
N TYR A 42 30.50 31.40 -33.73
CA TYR A 42 31.72 31.58 -32.93
C TYR A 42 32.70 32.53 -33.63
N LYS A 43 33.32 33.43 -32.86
CA LYS A 43 34.33 34.36 -33.40
C LYS A 43 35.65 33.68 -33.82
N ARG A 44 35.92 32.46 -33.33
CA ARG A 44 37.20 31.75 -33.50
C ARG A 44 36.98 30.24 -33.58
N ALA A 45 37.73 29.57 -34.46
CA ALA A 45 37.72 28.11 -34.62
C ALA A 45 38.06 27.31 -33.35
N TYR A 46 38.79 27.90 -32.40
CA TYR A 46 39.21 27.24 -31.15
C TYR A 46 38.02 26.68 -30.34
N GLY A 47 36.86 27.34 -30.38
CA GLY A 47 35.67 26.88 -29.67
C GLY A 47 35.25 25.48 -30.13
N ILE A 48 35.40 25.17 -31.42
CA ILE A 48 35.11 23.83 -31.96
C ILE A 48 36.15 22.82 -31.48
N VAL A 49 37.42 23.20 -31.46
CA VAL A 49 38.52 22.33 -30.99
C VAL A 49 38.31 21.94 -29.53
N ASP A 50 37.85 22.87 -28.69
CA ASP A 50 37.56 22.59 -27.28
C ASP A 50 36.38 21.63 -27.09
N LEU A 51 35.33 21.76 -27.92
CA LEU A 51 34.20 20.83 -27.91
C LEU A 51 34.64 19.43 -28.34
N GLU A 52 35.41 19.33 -29.42
CA GLU A 52 35.94 18.04 -29.92
C GLU A 52 36.88 17.35 -28.93
N ARG A 53 37.67 18.13 -28.18
CA ARG A 53 38.56 17.62 -27.14
C ARG A 53 37.87 17.35 -25.81
N GLY A 54 36.58 17.69 -25.68
CA GLY A 54 35.81 17.55 -24.45
C GLY A 54 36.22 18.51 -23.33
N PHE A 55 36.98 19.58 -23.64
CA PHE A 55 37.29 20.63 -22.65
C PHE A 55 36.04 21.43 -22.27
N ASN A 56 35.12 21.61 -23.22
CA ASN A 56 33.82 22.21 -22.99
C ASN A 56 32.73 21.18 -23.29
N PRO A 57 31.73 21.01 -22.39
CA PRO A 57 30.59 20.15 -22.66
C PRO A 57 29.73 20.71 -23.80
N ILE A 58 29.19 19.81 -24.63
CA ILE A 58 28.23 20.16 -25.68
C ILE A 58 26.83 20.19 -25.05
N HIS A 59 26.29 21.39 -24.80
CA HIS A 59 24.94 21.56 -24.27
C HIS A 59 23.87 21.43 -25.37
N TYR A 60 22.65 21.08 -24.99
CA TYR A 60 21.54 20.82 -25.92
C TYR A 60 21.34 21.91 -26.99
N LYS A 61 21.43 23.20 -26.60
CA LYS A 61 21.27 24.31 -27.53
C LYS A 61 22.33 24.30 -28.66
N ASP A 62 23.56 23.93 -28.34
CA ASP A 62 24.64 23.84 -29.32
C ASP A 62 24.56 22.51 -30.09
N ALA A 63 24.17 21.42 -29.42
CA ALA A 63 23.91 20.12 -30.05
C ALA A 63 22.84 20.20 -31.15
N VAL A 64 21.76 20.96 -30.94
CA VAL A 64 20.70 21.17 -31.97
C VAL A 64 21.27 21.83 -33.21
N LYS A 65 22.02 22.92 -33.06
CA LYS A 65 22.64 23.62 -34.19
C LYS A 65 23.67 22.75 -34.91
N LEU A 66 24.48 22.01 -34.13
CA LEU A 66 25.45 21.05 -34.67
C LEU A 66 24.75 19.94 -35.46
N GLY A 67 23.65 19.41 -34.92
CA GLY A 67 22.82 18.39 -35.56
C GLY A 67 22.24 18.87 -36.90
N GLU A 68 21.77 20.11 -36.97
CA GLU A 68 21.30 20.74 -38.22
C GLU A 68 22.43 20.87 -39.26
N ILE A 69 23.61 21.34 -38.85
CA ILE A 69 24.76 21.54 -39.75
C ILE A 69 25.33 20.21 -40.25
N LEU A 70 25.42 19.22 -39.36
CA LEU A 70 26.04 17.92 -39.64
C LEU A 70 25.04 16.88 -40.16
N ASN A 71 23.74 17.20 -40.11
CA ASN A 71 22.63 16.32 -40.43
C ASN A 71 22.71 14.99 -39.64
N ILE A 72 22.69 15.11 -38.32
CA ILE A 72 22.71 14.01 -37.33
C ILE A 72 21.70 14.31 -36.22
N ASN A 73 21.34 13.29 -35.43
CA ASN A 73 20.50 13.51 -34.26
C ASN A 73 21.28 14.29 -33.18
N PRO A 74 20.80 15.44 -32.68
CA PRO A 74 21.45 16.20 -31.61
C PRO A 74 21.77 15.38 -30.36
N ASP A 75 20.94 14.38 -30.04
CA ASP A 75 21.12 13.54 -28.85
C ASP A 75 22.37 12.64 -28.92
N GLU A 76 22.94 12.42 -30.12
CA GLU A 76 24.23 11.74 -30.30
C GLU A 76 25.41 12.57 -29.77
N LEU A 77 25.23 13.89 -29.64
CA LEU A 77 26.24 14.83 -29.13
C LEU A 77 26.05 15.16 -27.64
N LEU A 78 25.25 14.38 -26.91
CA LEU A 78 24.98 14.62 -25.50
C LEU A 78 25.50 13.46 -24.67
N ASN A 79 26.22 13.79 -23.59
CA ASN A 79 26.48 12.85 -22.51
C ASN A 79 25.30 12.85 -21.54
N GLU A 80 25.38 12.05 -20.48
CA GLU A 80 24.30 11.95 -19.50
C GLU A 80 23.96 13.29 -18.82
N HIS A 81 24.99 14.07 -18.43
CA HIS A 81 24.83 15.38 -17.83
C HIS A 81 24.19 16.40 -18.77
N THR A 82 24.69 16.52 -20.00
CA THR A 82 24.17 17.50 -20.96
C THR A 82 22.81 17.10 -21.50
N ARG A 83 22.50 15.81 -21.53
CA ARG A 83 21.14 15.28 -21.76
C ARG A 83 20.19 15.65 -20.63
N PHE A 84 20.63 15.52 -19.37
CA PHE A 84 19.83 15.97 -18.23
C PHE A 84 19.48 17.45 -18.33
N CYS A 85 20.39 18.30 -18.82
CA CYS A 85 20.15 19.74 -19.01
C CYS A 85 19.22 20.11 -20.19
N LYS A 86 18.56 19.16 -20.85
CA LYS A 86 17.51 19.46 -21.85
C LYS A 86 16.33 20.18 -21.18
N PRO A 87 15.55 20.99 -21.93
CA PRO A 87 14.33 21.62 -21.41
C PRO A 87 13.44 20.60 -20.68
N GLY A 88 13.04 20.90 -19.46
CA GLY A 88 12.36 19.96 -18.54
C GLY A 88 13.22 19.51 -17.34
N TYR A 89 14.51 19.83 -17.31
CA TYR A 89 15.41 19.51 -16.18
C TYR A 89 14.99 20.18 -14.87
N GLY A 90 14.40 21.38 -14.92
CA GLY A 90 13.90 22.08 -13.74
C GLY A 90 12.76 21.32 -13.08
N ILE A 91 11.88 20.72 -13.91
CA ILE A 91 10.80 19.83 -13.45
C ILE A 91 11.40 18.56 -12.83
N CYS A 92 12.45 17.99 -13.40
CA CYS A 92 13.14 16.83 -12.82
C CYS A 92 13.62 17.11 -11.39
N ILE A 93 14.32 18.24 -11.21
CA ILE A 93 14.87 18.66 -9.91
C ILE A 93 13.73 18.89 -8.91
N ALA A 94 12.68 19.62 -9.33
CA ALA A 94 11.53 19.91 -8.48
C ALA A 94 10.82 18.61 -8.04
N LYS A 95 10.64 17.64 -8.95
CA LYS A 95 10.03 16.34 -8.64
C LYS A 95 10.86 15.54 -7.65
N ILE A 96 12.17 15.45 -7.85
CA ILE A 96 13.06 14.75 -6.90
C ILE A 96 12.93 15.40 -5.52
N ARG A 97 13.02 16.73 -5.43
CA ARG A 97 12.84 17.47 -4.17
C ARG A 97 11.48 17.19 -3.52
N GLU A 98 10.40 17.24 -4.28
CA GLU A 98 9.05 16.98 -3.79
C GLU A 98 8.87 15.54 -3.30
N MET A 99 9.54 14.57 -3.91
CA MET A 99 9.53 13.18 -3.46
C MET A 99 10.22 13.00 -2.11
N TYR A 100 11.23 13.81 -1.81
CA TYR A 100 11.81 13.92 -0.46
C TYR A 100 10.94 14.74 0.52
N GLY A 101 9.88 15.41 0.05
CA GLY A 101 9.06 16.29 0.88
C GLY A 101 9.77 17.54 1.37
N MET A 102 10.84 17.96 0.68
CA MET A 102 11.71 19.06 1.10
C MET A 102 11.29 20.40 0.48
N THR A 103 11.52 21.47 1.24
CA THR A 103 11.55 22.84 0.73
C THR A 103 12.77 23.07 -0.15
N GLN A 104 12.75 24.14 -0.95
CA GLN A 104 13.93 24.54 -1.73
C GLN A 104 15.14 24.83 -0.85
N GLN A 105 14.94 25.32 0.38
CA GLN A 105 16.04 25.58 1.30
C GLN A 105 16.70 24.27 1.72
N GLU A 106 15.93 23.33 2.29
CA GLU A 106 16.41 22.03 2.75
C GLU A 106 17.10 21.23 1.63
N PHE A 107 16.52 21.21 0.44
CA PHE A 107 17.10 20.50 -0.69
C PHE A 107 18.39 21.16 -1.19
N SER A 108 18.45 22.50 -1.17
CA SER A 108 19.66 23.22 -1.55
C SER A 108 20.81 22.97 -0.58
N ASP A 109 20.51 22.91 0.72
CA ASP A 109 21.48 22.57 1.75
C ASP A 109 21.98 21.12 1.59
N LEU A 110 21.07 20.18 1.28
CA LEU A 110 21.39 18.77 1.04
C LEU A 110 22.39 18.58 -0.13
N ILE A 111 22.21 19.30 -1.24
CA ILE A 111 23.12 19.21 -2.40
C ILE A 111 24.28 20.23 -2.33
N SER A 112 24.37 20.98 -1.22
CA SER A 112 25.40 21.99 -0.95
C SER A 112 25.45 23.14 -1.96
N VAL A 113 24.29 23.70 -2.30
CA VAL A 113 24.17 24.87 -3.18
C VAL A 113 23.30 25.95 -2.54
N ASN A 114 23.42 27.19 -3.00
CA ASN A 114 22.55 28.26 -2.53
C ASN A 114 21.10 28.04 -2.99
N ARG A 115 20.12 28.34 -2.13
CA ARG A 115 18.69 28.27 -2.45
C ARG A 115 18.30 29.06 -3.71
N SER A 116 18.92 30.22 -3.95
CA SER A 116 18.68 31.01 -5.17
C SER A 116 19.15 30.31 -6.43
N ARG A 117 20.24 29.55 -6.37
CA ARG A 117 20.74 28.74 -7.48
C ARG A 117 19.80 27.57 -7.77
N LEU A 118 19.33 26.88 -6.73
CA LEU A 118 18.31 25.83 -6.90
C LEU A 118 17.03 26.40 -7.53
N SER A 119 16.56 27.56 -7.06
CA SER A 119 15.37 28.21 -7.62
C SER A 119 15.57 28.64 -9.08
N ALA A 120 16.79 28.99 -9.49
CA ALA A 120 17.10 29.29 -10.88
C ALA A 120 17.08 28.01 -11.74
N TRP A 121 17.53 26.87 -11.20
CA TRP A 121 17.45 25.58 -11.89
C TRP A 121 16.00 25.10 -12.05
N GLU A 122 15.20 25.13 -10.98
CA GLU A 122 13.79 24.71 -11.02
C GLU A 122 12.93 25.56 -11.94
N SER A 123 13.29 26.84 -12.14
CA SER A 123 12.62 27.74 -13.09
C SER A 123 13.26 27.74 -14.48
N GLU A 124 14.29 26.93 -14.71
CA GLU A 124 15.10 26.87 -15.94
C GLU A 124 15.56 28.26 -16.42
N CYS A 125 16.01 29.08 -15.47
CA CYS A 125 16.54 30.40 -15.77
C CYS A 125 17.70 30.29 -16.77
N THR A 126 17.61 31.05 -17.86
CA THR A 126 18.50 30.89 -19.02
C THR A 126 19.97 31.04 -18.62
N GLY A 127 20.78 30.04 -18.99
CA GLY A 127 22.23 30.04 -18.74
C GLY A 127 22.64 29.53 -17.35
N PHE A 128 21.69 29.13 -16.50
CA PHE A 128 21.96 28.53 -15.20
C PHE A 128 21.68 27.03 -15.22
N HIS A 129 22.68 26.22 -15.50
CA HIS A 129 22.57 24.76 -15.44
C HIS A 129 23.28 24.21 -14.21
N PRO A 130 22.85 23.06 -13.66
CA PRO A 130 23.65 22.29 -12.72
C PRO A 130 24.98 21.91 -13.36
N ASN A 131 26.07 22.06 -12.60
CA ASN A 131 27.36 21.51 -13.03
C ASN A 131 27.38 19.98 -12.84
N GLU A 132 28.41 19.34 -13.37
CA GLU A 132 28.60 17.88 -13.29
C GLU A 132 28.50 17.35 -11.85
N GLU A 133 29.10 18.04 -10.87
CA GLU A 133 29.06 17.65 -9.47
C GLU A 133 27.63 17.68 -8.90
N SER A 134 26.90 18.76 -9.16
CA SER A 134 25.52 18.92 -8.68
C SER A 134 24.57 17.93 -9.36
N PHE A 135 24.78 17.69 -10.65
CA PHE A 135 24.06 16.67 -11.40
C PHE A 135 24.25 15.28 -10.76
N ASN A 136 25.49 14.89 -10.47
CA ASN A 136 25.76 13.61 -9.83
C ASN A 136 25.12 13.50 -8.43
N LYS A 137 25.10 14.58 -7.65
CA LYS A 137 24.37 14.61 -6.37
C LYS A 137 22.86 14.38 -6.58
N ILE A 138 22.25 15.11 -7.51
CA ILE A 138 20.81 15.00 -7.81
C ILE A 138 20.46 13.59 -8.33
N LYS A 139 21.27 13.04 -9.24
CA LYS A 139 21.13 11.67 -9.76
C LYS A 139 21.22 10.64 -8.64
N ASN A 140 22.22 10.74 -7.77
CA ASN A 140 22.39 9.81 -6.66
C ASN A 140 21.22 9.87 -5.66
N LEU A 141 20.69 11.06 -5.39
CA LEU A 141 19.49 11.23 -4.58
C LEU A 141 18.30 10.52 -5.24
N ALA A 142 18.05 10.76 -6.53
CA ALA A 142 16.97 10.12 -7.26
C ALA A 142 17.05 8.58 -7.19
N VAL A 143 18.25 8.02 -7.45
CA VAL A 143 18.48 6.58 -7.38
C VAL A 143 18.24 6.04 -5.96
N SER A 144 18.63 6.78 -4.92
CA SER A 144 18.49 6.33 -3.53
C SER A 144 17.04 6.17 -3.06
N ILE A 145 16.10 6.90 -3.67
CA ILE A 145 14.66 6.78 -3.42
C ILE A 145 13.94 5.91 -4.47
N GLY A 146 14.70 5.22 -5.34
CA GLY A 146 14.17 4.28 -6.32
C GLY A 146 13.51 4.94 -7.54
N ILE A 147 13.86 6.19 -7.87
CA ILE A 147 13.40 6.84 -9.10
C ILE A 147 14.11 6.23 -10.30
N ASP A 148 13.34 5.85 -11.32
CA ASP A 148 13.88 5.62 -12.65
C ASP A 148 14.28 6.96 -13.28
N PHE A 149 15.55 7.31 -13.09
CA PHE A 149 16.10 8.61 -13.47
C PHE A 149 16.03 8.84 -15.00
N ASN A 150 16.20 7.80 -15.80
CA ASN A 150 16.11 7.90 -17.26
C ASN A 150 14.67 8.20 -17.69
N ARG A 151 13.69 7.48 -17.13
CA ARG A 151 12.28 7.74 -17.40
C ARG A 151 11.85 9.15 -16.98
N LEU A 152 12.39 9.65 -15.86
CA LEU A 152 12.16 11.03 -15.41
C LEU A 152 12.75 12.05 -16.39
N MET A 153 13.97 11.83 -16.90
CA MET A 153 14.60 12.71 -17.88
C MET A 153 13.88 12.73 -19.22
N ASP A 154 13.39 11.58 -19.69
CA ASP A 154 12.76 11.48 -21.00
C ASP A 154 11.40 12.18 -21.04
N ASN A 155 10.60 12.05 -19.98
CA ASN A 155 9.26 12.64 -19.90
C ASN A 155 8.96 13.25 -18.52
N PRO A 156 9.62 14.36 -18.15
CA PRO A 156 9.54 14.90 -16.80
C PRO A 156 8.14 15.37 -16.43
N ALA A 157 7.39 15.97 -17.35
CA ALA A 157 6.03 16.46 -17.08
C ALA A 157 5.05 15.32 -16.79
N GLU A 158 5.20 14.18 -17.49
CA GLU A 158 4.31 13.02 -17.38
C GLU A 158 4.77 12.02 -16.30
N TYR A 159 5.98 12.17 -15.77
CA TYR A 159 6.51 11.27 -14.75
C TYR A 159 5.60 11.25 -13.52
N ARG A 160 5.08 10.06 -13.20
CA ARG A 160 4.28 9.81 -11.99
C ARG A 160 4.99 8.83 -11.08
N ASP A 161 5.24 9.28 -9.86
CA ASP A 161 5.69 8.40 -8.78
C ASP A 161 4.50 7.66 -8.14
N GLU A 162 4.82 6.67 -7.32
CA GLU A 162 3.83 5.80 -6.67
C GLU A 162 2.78 6.58 -5.86
N TYR A 163 3.17 7.64 -5.16
CA TYR A 163 2.22 8.46 -4.41
C TYR A 163 1.26 9.18 -5.36
N ASN A 164 1.79 9.82 -6.41
CA ASN A 164 0.97 10.50 -7.40
C ASN A 164 -0.01 9.56 -8.09
N THR A 165 0.41 8.33 -8.41
CA THR A 165 -0.49 7.28 -8.93
C THR A 165 -1.53 6.85 -7.90
N PHE A 166 -1.13 6.72 -6.63
CA PHE A 166 -2.03 6.34 -5.54
C PHE A 166 -3.14 7.37 -5.31
N VAL A 167 -2.79 8.67 -5.27
CA VAL A 167 -3.73 9.76 -5.01
C VAL A 167 -4.44 10.31 -6.24
N GLU A 168 -4.24 9.70 -7.43
CA GLU A 168 -4.87 10.17 -8.66
C GLU A 168 -6.39 9.98 -8.64
N SER A 169 -6.86 8.83 -8.17
CA SER A 169 -8.28 8.50 -8.09
C SER A 169 -8.55 7.48 -6.99
N ASN A 170 -9.75 7.50 -6.43
CA ASN A 170 -10.25 6.51 -5.47
C ASN A 170 -9.33 6.33 -4.24
N TRP A 171 -8.52 7.33 -3.87
CA TRP A 171 -7.56 7.20 -2.77
C TRP A 171 -8.25 6.92 -1.44
N GLY A 172 -9.46 7.47 -1.22
CA GLY A 172 -10.21 7.21 0.00
C GLY A 172 -10.62 5.75 0.09
N LEU A 173 -11.10 5.18 -1.02
CA LEU A 173 -11.42 3.76 -1.10
C LEU A 173 -10.16 2.90 -0.93
N LYS A 174 -9.04 3.24 -1.58
CA LYS A 174 -7.77 2.50 -1.45
C LYS A 174 -7.28 2.48 0.00
N ILE A 175 -7.29 3.62 0.68
CA ILE A 175 -6.90 3.74 2.10
C ILE A 175 -7.83 2.90 2.97
N LYS A 176 -9.14 2.98 2.73
CA LYS A 176 -10.14 2.17 3.42
C LYS A 176 -9.89 0.68 3.21
N GLN A 177 -9.61 0.23 1.98
CA GLN A 177 -9.30 -1.17 1.70
C GLN A 177 -8.06 -1.65 2.45
N ILE A 178 -6.99 -0.84 2.49
CA ILE A 178 -5.76 -1.20 3.21
C ILE A 178 -6.05 -1.33 4.71
N ARG A 179 -6.76 -0.37 5.30
CA ARG A 179 -7.17 -0.43 6.71
C ARG A 179 -7.99 -1.68 7.02
N LEU A 180 -9.02 -1.91 6.21
CA LEU A 180 -9.94 -3.03 6.35
C LEU A 180 -9.24 -4.36 6.18
N ALA A 181 -8.29 -4.48 5.24
CA ALA A 181 -7.50 -5.68 5.05
C ALA A 181 -6.64 -6.02 6.28
N HIS A 182 -6.20 -5.00 7.01
CA HIS A 182 -5.49 -5.15 8.28
C HIS A 182 -6.43 -5.40 9.48
N GLY A 183 -7.75 -5.39 9.28
CA GLY A 183 -8.75 -5.58 10.34
C GLY A 183 -8.84 -4.44 11.35
N MET A 184 -8.22 -3.29 11.06
CA MET A 184 -8.06 -2.17 11.98
C MET A 184 -9.27 -1.23 11.99
N LEU A 185 -9.61 -0.74 13.19
CA LEU A 185 -10.53 0.39 13.33
C LEU A 185 -9.89 1.70 12.87
N LEU A 186 -10.70 2.76 12.68
CA LEU A 186 -10.21 4.07 12.25
C LEU A 186 -9.13 4.61 13.19
N GLU A 187 -9.35 4.51 14.49
CA GLU A 187 -8.44 5.02 15.52
C GLU A 187 -7.09 4.28 15.51
N GLU A 188 -7.14 2.95 15.39
CA GLU A 188 -5.94 2.10 15.35
C GLU A 188 -5.12 2.42 14.09
N TYR A 189 -5.78 2.49 12.93
CA TYR A 189 -5.08 2.76 11.68
C TYR A 189 -4.52 4.17 11.60
N ALA A 190 -5.27 5.17 12.10
CA ALA A 190 -4.79 6.55 12.20
C ALA A 190 -3.52 6.62 13.06
N SER A 191 -3.50 5.91 14.20
CA SER A 191 -2.31 5.81 15.04
C SER A 191 -1.13 5.13 14.33
N VAL A 192 -1.37 4.10 13.52
CA VAL A 192 -0.32 3.38 12.77
C VAL A 192 0.29 4.27 11.69
N ILE A 193 -0.52 5.00 10.92
CA ILE A 193 -0.04 5.87 9.84
C ILE A 193 0.41 7.26 10.33
N GLY A 194 0.26 7.54 11.62
CA GLY A 194 0.73 8.77 12.26
C GLY A 194 -0.16 9.99 12.05
N CYS A 195 -1.47 9.80 11.86
CA CYS A 195 -2.45 10.90 11.78
C CYS A 195 -3.53 10.78 12.87
N ASP A 196 -4.40 11.78 12.97
CA ASP A 196 -5.59 11.70 13.82
C ASP A 196 -6.76 11.01 13.10
N LYS A 197 -7.72 10.52 13.89
CA LYS A 197 -8.91 9.81 13.39
C LYS A 197 -9.70 10.65 12.38
N GLN A 198 -9.90 11.94 12.66
CA GLN A 198 -10.75 12.79 11.83
C GLN A 198 -10.11 13.04 10.46
N THR A 199 -8.79 13.24 10.43
CA THR A 199 -8.01 13.31 9.20
C THR A 199 -8.16 12.04 8.37
N LEU A 200 -8.04 10.85 8.98
CA LEU A 200 -8.24 9.59 8.26
C LEU A 200 -9.68 9.44 7.72
N GLU A 201 -10.69 9.82 8.52
CA GLU A 201 -12.09 9.80 8.10
C GLU A 201 -12.31 10.68 6.86
N HIS A 202 -11.75 11.90 6.85
CA HIS A 202 -11.79 12.79 5.69
C HIS A 202 -11.07 12.22 4.47
N TRP A 203 -10.01 11.42 4.65
CA TRP A 203 -9.36 10.74 3.55
C TRP A 203 -10.24 9.63 2.97
N GLU A 204 -10.84 8.78 3.80
CA GLU A 204 -11.66 7.65 3.35
C GLU A 204 -12.93 8.06 2.61
N ILE A 205 -13.48 9.24 2.91
CA ILE A 205 -14.62 9.82 2.19
C ILE A 205 -14.20 10.73 1.02
N GLU A 206 -12.90 10.78 0.71
CA GLU A 206 -12.30 11.63 -0.34
C GLU A 206 -12.54 13.14 -0.18
N CYS A 207 -12.79 13.60 1.06
CA CYS A 207 -12.93 15.02 1.36
C CYS A 207 -11.58 15.75 1.26
N VAL A 208 -10.50 15.12 1.73
CA VAL A 208 -9.14 15.68 1.73
C VAL A 208 -8.16 14.65 1.17
N ARG A 209 -7.17 15.11 0.39
CA ARG A 209 -6.08 14.26 -0.09
C ARG A 209 -5.06 14.03 1.02
N PRO A 210 -4.56 12.78 1.21
CA PRO A 210 -3.49 12.51 2.15
C PRO A 210 -2.22 13.26 1.71
N LEU A 211 -1.48 13.82 2.67
CA LEU A 211 -0.18 14.42 2.37
C LEU A 211 0.86 13.34 2.07
N ARG A 212 1.81 13.63 1.17
CA ARG A 212 2.89 12.71 0.77
C ARG A 212 3.61 12.06 1.97
N LYS A 213 3.83 12.80 3.06
CA LYS A 213 4.53 12.29 4.25
C LYS A 213 3.88 11.05 4.88
N TYR A 214 2.59 10.83 4.67
CA TYR A 214 1.86 9.66 5.20
C TYR A 214 1.89 8.46 4.26
N PHE A 215 2.25 8.66 2.99
CA PHE A 215 2.25 7.61 1.98
C PHE A 215 3.17 6.43 2.29
N PRO A 216 4.40 6.62 2.82
CA PRO A 216 5.26 5.50 3.21
C PRO A 216 4.58 4.57 4.21
N ALA A 217 3.94 5.11 5.26
CA ALA A 217 3.24 4.30 6.24
C ALA A 217 2.03 3.56 5.63
N ILE A 218 1.26 4.21 4.76
CA ILE A 218 0.15 3.58 4.02
C ILE A 218 0.66 2.47 3.08
N LYS A 219 1.82 2.67 2.45
CA LYS A 219 2.46 1.66 1.58
C LYS A 219 2.96 0.48 2.40
N GLU A 220 3.59 0.72 3.53
CA GLU A 220 4.07 -0.35 4.43
C GLU A 220 2.91 -1.19 4.98
N THR A 221 1.79 -0.57 5.36
CA THR A 221 0.60 -1.30 5.81
C THR A 221 -0.04 -2.11 4.68
N ALA A 222 -0.04 -1.60 3.45
CA ALA A 222 -0.50 -2.36 2.29
C ALA A 222 0.39 -3.60 2.05
N ILE A 223 1.71 -3.43 2.06
CA ILE A 223 2.68 -4.51 1.87
C ILE A 223 2.54 -5.57 2.98
N ALA A 224 2.37 -5.15 4.23
CA ALA A 224 2.21 -6.05 5.38
C ALA A 224 0.98 -6.98 5.24
N CYS A 225 -0.08 -6.49 4.57
CA CYS A 225 -1.29 -7.28 4.27
C CYS A 225 -1.21 -8.05 2.94
N GLY A 226 -0.09 -7.98 2.22
CA GLY A 226 0.07 -8.61 0.90
C GLY A 226 -0.69 -7.91 -0.23
N ILE A 227 -1.02 -6.62 -0.06
CA ILE A 227 -1.68 -5.82 -1.09
C ILE A 227 -0.63 -5.23 -2.04
N GLU A 228 -0.69 -5.63 -3.30
CA GLU A 228 0.06 -4.99 -4.37
C GLU A 228 -0.60 -3.65 -4.75
N LEU A 229 0.11 -2.53 -4.54
CA LEU A 229 -0.41 -1.18 -4.82
C LEU A 229 -0.81 -0.99 -6.29
N ASP A 230 -0.09 -1.58 -7.25
CA ASP A 230 -0.44 -1.46 -8.67
C ASP A 230 -1.79 -2.11 -8.98
N ARG A 231 -2.07 -3.28 -8.38
CA ARG A 231 -3.38 -3.93 -8.50
C ARG A 231 -4.47 -3.11 -7.83
N LEU A 232 -4.18 -2.56 -6.66
CA LEU A 232 -5.12 -1.70 -5.94
C LEU A 232 -5.41 -0.40 -6.71
N ASN A 233 -4.41 0.16 -7.40
CA ASN A 233 -4.56 1.33 -8.26
C ASN A 233 -5.42 1.01 -9.49
N ALA A 234 -5.22 -0.15 -10.12
CA ALA A 234 -5.99 -0.58 -11.29
C ALA A 234 -7.44 -0.96 -10.95
N ASN A 235 -7.66 -1.60 -9.80
CA ASN A 235 -8.99 -1.98 -9.32
C ASN A 235 -9.12 -1.76 -7.80
N PRO A 236 -9.48 -0.54 -7.37
CA PRO A 236 -9.68 -0.20 -5.95
C PRO A 236 -10.74 -1.05 -5.26
N SER A 237 -11.67 -1.64 -6.03
CA SER A 237 -12.78 -2.47 -5.53
C SER A 237 -12.49 -3.97 -5.58
N TYR A 238 -11.32 -4.40 -6.07
CA TYR A 238 -10.97 -5.82 -6.22
C TYR A 238 -11.12 -6.61 -4.92
N PHE A 239 -10.86 -5.96 -3.78
CA PHE A 239 -10.94 -6.56 -2.45
C PHE A 239 -12.34 -6.44 -1.80
N GLY A 240 -13.26 -5.72 -2.45
CA GLY A 240 -14.33 -4.97 -1.79
C GLY A 240 -15.77 -5.48 -1.91
N SER A 241 -16.07 -6.68 -2.42
CA SER A 241 -17.48 -7.17 -2.29
C SER A 241 -17.70 -7.87 -0.96
N ASP A 242 -17.09 -9.04 -0.75
CA ASP A 242 -17.59 -9.95 0.29
C ASP A 242 -16.91 -9.72 1.64
N PHE A 243 -15.59 -9.51 1.65
CA PHE A 243 -14.86 -9.19 2.87
C PHE A 243 -15.27 -7.84 3.44
N GLN A 244 -15.35 -6.82 2.58
CA GLN A 244 -15.77 -5.47 2.98
C GLN A 244 -17.19 -5.47 3.56
N ARG A 245 -18.16 -6.10 2.87
CA ARG A 245 -19.52 -6.22 3.41
C ARG A 245 -19.54 -7.01 4.71
N PHE A 246 -18.69 -8.02 4.84
CA PHE A 246 -18.56 -8.82 6.05
C PHE A 246 -18.10 -7.99 7.26
N ILE A 247 -17.08 -7.16 7.11
CA ILE A 247 -16.51 -6.38 8.21
C ILE A 247 -17.22 -5.03 8.49
N GLU A 248 -17.84 -4.40 7.49
CA GLU A 248 -18.39 -3.04 7.61
C GLU A 248 -19.56 -2.90 8.58
N LYS A 249 -20.36 -3.96 8.72
CA LYS A 249 -21.58 -3.93 9.55
C LYS A 249 -21.60 -5.14 10.45
N ASP A 250 -21.71 -4.93 11.76
CA ASP A 250 -22.02 -5.97 12.74
C ASP A 250 -21.11 -7.22 12.64
N CYS A 251 -19.83 -7.03 12.25
CA CYS A 251 -18.87 -8.12 12.05
C CYS A 251 -18.76 -9.02 13.29
N ASN A 252 -18.78 -8.40 14.46
CA ASN A 252 -18.78 -9.07 15.76
C ASN A 252 -19.94 -10.07 15.90
N LYS A 253 -21.14 -9.71 15.45
CA LYS A 253 -22.33 -10.57 15.47
C LYS A 253 -22.23 -11.70 14.44
N LYS A 254 -21.71 -11.41 13.25
CA LYS A 254 -21.48 -12.42 12.20
C LYS A 254 -20.51 -13.50 12.67
N ILE A 255 -19.40 -13.10 13.30
CA ILE A 255 -18.43 -14.03 13.88
C ILE A 255 -19.07 -14.85 15.01
N LYS A 256 -19.84 -14.21 15.91
CA LYS A 256 -20.59 -14.91 16.96
C LYS A 256 -21.56 -15.95 16.37
N SER A 257 -22.33 -15.60 15.33
CA SER A 257 -23.24 -16.53 14.65
C SER A 257 -22.51 -17.76 14.08
N ILE A 258 -21.37 -17.56 13.41
CA ILE A 258 -20.54 -18.66 12.92
C ILE A 258 -20.08 -19.54 14.09
N ARG A 259 -19.61 -18.93 15.19
CA ARG A 259 -19.19 -19.67 16.40
C ARG A 259 -20.33 -20.51 16.98
N MET A 260 -21.54 -19.94 17.07
CA MET A 260 -22.73 -20.60 17.57
C MET A 260 -23.18 -21.76 16.68
N ALA A 261 -23.00 -21.66 15.36
CA ALA A 261 -23.26 -22.77 14.43
C ALA A 261 -22.47 -24.06 14.75
N TYR A 262 -21.30 -23.89 15.37
CA TYR A 262 -20.46 -24.99 15.82
C TYR A 262 -20.63 -25.33 17.32
N GLY A 263 -21.33 -24.49 18.10
CA GLY A 263 -21.40 -24.62 19.55
C GLY A 263 -20.04 -24.43 20.25
N MET A 264 -19.13 -23.67 19.63
CA MET A 264 -17.73 -23.57 20.06
C MET A 264 -17.47 -22.41 21.04
N THR A 265 -16.39 -22.56 21.81
CA THR A 265 -15.78 -21.43 22.54
C THR A 265 -15.00 -20.53 21.58
N THR A 266 -14.68 -19.29 21.99
CA THR A 266 -13.85 -18.38 21.19
C THR A 266 -12.46 -18.97 20.90
N TYR A 267 -11.91 -19.74 21.85
CA TYR A 267 -10.65 -20.47 21.70
C TYR A 267 -10.74 -21.61 20.69
N ALA A 268 -11.81 -22.41 20.73
CA ALA A 268 -12.02 -23.48 19.75
C ALA A 268 -12.19 -22.92 18.33
N LEU A 269 -12.96 -21.84 18.18
CA LEU A 269 -13.11 -21.16 16.89
C LEU A 269 -11.78 -20.55 16.42
N GLY A 270 -11.00 -19.94 17.31
CA GLY A 270 -9.68 -19.39 16.99
C GLY A 270 -8.76 -20.46 16.40
N ASN A 271 -8.65 -21.61 17.08
CA ASN A 271 -7.87 -22.74 16.59
C ASN A 271 -8.36 -23.24 15.22
N LEU A 272 -9.67 -23.25 14.98
CA LEU A 272 -10.24 -23.67 13.70
C LEU A 272 -9.94 -22.68 12.55
N ILE A 273 -9.94 -21.37 12.85
CA ILE A 273 -9.59 -20.30 11.90
C ILE A 273 -8.07 -20.25 11.66
N GLY A 274 -7.26 -20.74 12.60
CA GLY A 274 -5.81 -20.60 12.59
C GLY A 274 -5.31 -19.31 13.26
N CYS A 275 -6.06 -18.78 14.23
CA CYS A 275 -5.71 -17.62 15.04
C CYS A 275 -5.84 -17.92 16.55
N THR A 276 -5.59 -16.92 17.40
CA THR A 276 -5.75 -17.08 18.85
C THR A 276 -7.21 -16.91 19.27
N GLY A 277 -7.62 -17.61 20.34
CA GLY A 277 -8.95 -17.40 20.94
C GLY A 277 -9.21 -15.97 21.41
N GLU A 278 -8.14 -15.28 21.83
CA GLU A 278 -8.18 -13.87 22.21
C GLU A 278 -8.50 -12.96 21.01
N ALA A 279 -7.99 -13.27 19.81
CA ALA A 279 -8.35 -12.53 18.61
C ALA A 279 -9.87 -12.63 18.34
N VAL A 280 -10.43 -13.84 18.40
CA VAL A 280 -11.89 -14.05 18.25
C VAL A 280 -12.68 -13.32 19.33
N CYS A 281 -12.21 -13.35 20.58
CA CYS A 281 -12.83 -12.60 21.68
C CYS A 281 -12.90 -11.10 21.39
N ARG A 282 -11.80 -10.51 20.89
CA ARG A 282 -11.75 -9.10 20.50
C ARG A 282 -12.67 -8.79 19.32
N TRP A 283 -12.76 -9.70 18.34
CA TRP A 283 -13.68 -9.58 17.21
C TRP A 283 -15.14 -9.55 17.67
N GLU A 284 -15.56 -10.50 18.51
CA GLU A 284 -16.94 -10.57 19.00
C GLU A 284 -17.33 -9.43 19.94
N ARG A 285 -16.33 -8.78 20.56
CA ARG A 285 -16.53 -7.57 21.36
C ARG A 285 -16.55 -6.28 20.53
N GLY A 286 -16.28 -6.37 19.22
CA GLY A 286 -16.18 -5.21 18.35
C GLY A 286 -14.95 -4.32 18.64
N ILE A 287 -13.93 -4.87 19.31
CA ILE A 287 -12.68 -4.14 19.62
C ILE A 287 -11.82 -4.02 18.37
N CYS A 288 -11.80 -5.06 17.53
CA CYS A 288 -11.17 -5.04 16.20
C CYS A 288 -11.92 -5.98 15.26
N THR A 289 -11.53 -6.05 13.99
CA THR A 289 -12.10 -6.98 13.00
C THR A 289 -11.05 -8.00 12.53
N PRO A 290 -11.47 -9.13 11.93
CA PRO A 290 -10.53 -10.10 11.38
C PRO A 290 -9.70 -9.50 10.25
N GLU A 291 -8.38 -9.75 10.27
CA GLU A 291 -7.51 -9.48 9.12
C GLU A 291 -7.92 -10.30 7.89
N LEU A 292 -7.65 -9.77 6.70
CA LEU A 292 -8.00 -10.38 5.41
C LEU A 292 -7.51 -11.82 5.27
N LYS A 293 -6.32 -12.12 5.79
CA LYS A 293 -5.73 -13.47 5.73
C LYS A 293 -6.61 -14.55 6.35
N TYR A 294 -7.47 -14.20 7.31
CA TYR A 294 -8.39 -15.13 7.95
C TYR A 294 -9.72 -15.29 7.18
N PHE A 295 -10.06 -14.35 6.29
CA PHE A 295 -11.38 -14.28 5.67
C PHE A 295 -11.73 -15.54 4.88
N LYS A 296 -10.80 -16.09 4.09
CA LYS A 296 -11.06 -17.31 3.31
C LYS A 296 -11.31 -18.53 4.19
N THR A 297 -10.66 -18.61 5.34
CA THR A 297 -10.91 -19.67 6.31
C THR A 297 -12.26 -19.48 7.00
N ILE A 298 -12.61 -18.26 7.39
CA ILE A 298 -13.92 -17.90 7.97
C ILE A 298 -15.05 -18.23 6.98
N GLU A 299 -14.91 -17.84 5.71
CA GLU A 299 -15.86 -18.14 4.63
C GLU A 299 -16.05 -19.64 4.45
N ARG A 300 -14.96 -20.41 4.44
CA ARG A 300 -15.02 -21.88 4.36
C ARG A 300 -15.76 -22.49 5.56
N ILE A 301 -15.42 -22.09 6.78
CA ILE A 301 -16.01 -22.60 8.03
C ILE A 301 -17.51 -22.27 8.10
N ALA A 302 -17.92 -21.07 7.69
CA ALA A 302 -19.33 -20.70 7.61
C ALA A 302 -20.07 -21.58 6.60
N LYS A 303 -19.48 -21.78 5.42
CA LYS A 303 -20.06 -22.62 4.35
C LYS A 303 -20.20 -24.08 4.77
N GLU A 304 -19.27 -24.61 5.55
CA GLU A 304 -19.35 -25.97 6.13
C GLU A 304 -20.58 -26.15 7.04
N LYS A 305 -21.14 -25.06 7.59
CA LYS A 305 -22.40 -25.06 8.35
C LYS A 305 -23.62 -24.64 7.53
N GLY A 306 -23.47 -24.52 6.21
CA GLY A 306 -24.55 -24.07 5.32
C GLY A 306 -24.85 -22.59 5.44
N ILE A 307 -23.95 -21.78 6.02
CA ILE A 307 -24.13 -20.33 6.17
C ILE A 307 -23.30 -19.63 5.09
N THR A 308 -23.94 -18.78 4.31
CA THR A 308 -23.28 -17.93 3.33
C THR A 308 -22.91 -16.57 3.92
N ILE A 309 -21.86 -15.94 3.37
CA ILE A 309 -21.47 -14.57 3.76
C ILE A 309 -22.59 -13.57 3.42
N ALA A 310 -23.34 -13.81 2.34
CA ALA A 310 -24.48 -12.98 1.96
C ALA A 310 -25.58 -12.99 3.04
N GLU A 311 -25.97 -14.17 3.53
CA GLU A 311 -26.94 -14.30 4.62
C GLU A 311 -26.46 -13.60 5.88
N LEU A 312 -25.18 -13.74 6.25
CA LEU A 312 -24.59 -13.05 7.42
C LEU A 312 -24.59 -11.53 7.24
N ASN A 313 -24.46 -11.03 6.02
CA ASN A 313 -24.50 -9.59 5.75
C ASN A 313 -25.92 -9.02 5.86
N GLU A 314 -26.93 -9.80 5.49
CA GLU A 314 -28.34 -9.43 5.63
C GLU A 314 -28.80 -9.57 7.09
N THR A 315 -28.45 -10.68 7.73
CA THR A 315 -28.84 -11.03 9.10
C THR A 315 -27.60 -11.43 9.93
N PRO A 316 -26.92 -10.45 10.57
CA PRO A 316 -25.69 -10.73 11.34
C PRO A 316 -25.85 -11.69 12.52
N GLU A 317 -27.04 -11.73 13.14
CA GLU A 317 -27.41 -12.62 14.26
C GLU A 317 -28.25 -13.81 13.78
N LEU A 318 -27.80 -14.48 12.70
CA LEU A 318 -28.47 -15.66 12.14
C LEU A 318 -28.69 -16.78 13.17
N ILE A 319 -27.73 -16.98 14.07
CA ILE A 319 -27.79 -18.03 15.08
C ILE A 319 -27.74 -17.36 16.45
N GLY A 320 -28.88 -17.37 17.13
CA GLY A 320 -29.02 -16.88 18.49
C GLY A 320 -28.18 -17.68 19.47
N ASP A 321 -27.74 -17.02 20.54
CA ASP A 321 -27.04 -17.67 21.63
C ASP A 321 -28.04 -18.39 22.53
N ASP A 322 -28.25 -19.67 22.25
CA ASP A 322 -29.14 -20.59 22.97
C ASP A 322 -28.87 -20.66 24.48
N TYR A 323 -27.61 -20.54 24.88
CA TYR A 323 -27.21 -20.44 26.28
C TYR A 323 -27.64 -19.11 26.91
N GLU A 324 -27.52 -18.01 26.17
CA GLU A 324 -27.95 -16.69 26.64
C GLU A 324 -29.48 -16.65 26.81
N LEU A 325 -30.22 -17.25 25.86
CA LEU A 325 -31.66 -17.50 25.98
C LEU A 325 -31.98 -18.34 27.22
N PHE A 326 -31.31 -19.48 27.40
CA PHE A 326 -31.48 -20.36 28.55
C PHE A 326 -31.24 -19.64 29.89
N CYS A 327 -30.19 -18.82 29.97
CA CYS A 327 -29.88 -18.04 31.17
C CYS A 327 -30.99 -17.05 31.52
N ASN A 328 -31.63 -16.48 30.50
CA ASN A 328 -32.70 -15.49 30.64
C ASN A 328 -34.10 -16.12 30.78
N SER A 329 -34.30 -17.36 30.34
CA SER A 329 -35.58 -18.08 30.31
C SER A 329 -35.88 -18.88 31.58
N GLY A 330 -35.38 -18.44 32.74
CA GLY A 330 -35.65 -19.13 34.00
C GLY A 330 -35.05 -20.55 34.09
N TYR A 331 -33.81 -20.74 33.60
CA TYR A 331 -33.04 -22.00 33.57
C TYR A 331 -33.29 -22.99 34.73
N SER A 332 -33.41 -22.50 35.97
CA SER A 332 -33.65 -23.31 37.17
C SER A 332 -34.89 -24.21 37.07
N LYS A 333 -35.96 -23.72 36.43
CA LYS A 333 -37.21 -24.46 36.20
C LYS A 333 -37.03 -25.50 35.11
N VAL A 334 -36.35 -25.13 34.02
CA VAL A 334 -36.07 -26.00 32.87
C VAL A 334 -35.26 -27.22 33.32
N ILE A 335 -34.13 -27.01 34.02
CA ILE A 335 -33.28 -28.09 34.55
C ILE A 335 -34.10 -29.03 35.45
N ARG A 336 -34.92 -28.46 36.34
CA ARG A 336 -35.77 -29.23 37.25
C ARG A 336 -36.85 -30.01 36.49
N SER A 337 -37.40 -29.46 35.43
CA SER A 337 -38.40 -30.10 34.57
C SER A 337 -37.79 -31.31 33.86
N ILE A 338 -36.64 -31.14 33.21
CA ILE A 338 -35.90 -32.21 32.53
C ILE A 338 -35.62 -33.37 33.48
N ARG A 339 -35.09 -33.07 34.68
CA ARG A 339 -34.83 -34.10 35.68
C ARG A 339 -36.09 -34.88 36.06
N LYS A 340 -37.20 -34.16 36.30
CA LYS A 340 -38.48 -34.78 36.69
C LYS A 340 -39.09 -35.62 35.57
N GLN A 341 -38.98 -35.19 34.32
CA GLN A 341 -39.43 -35.95 33.16
C GLN A 341 -38.63 -37.25 32.98
N CYS A 342 -37.35 -37.25 33.38
CA CYS A 342 -36.52 -38.46 33.46
C CYS A 342 -36.82 -39.34 34.70
N GLY A 343 -37.67 -38.90 35.62
CA GLY A 343 -37.99 -39.63 36.85
C GLY A 343 -36.85 -39.72 37.87
N MET A 344 -35.82 -38.86 37.76
CA MET A 344 -34.58 -38.98 38.54
C MET A 344 -34.57 -38.14 39.82
N LEU A 345 -33.86 -38.63 40.83
CA LEU A 345 -33.46 -37.83 41.99
C LEU A 345 -32.29 -36.89 41.63
N GLN A 346 -32.10 -35.81 42.40
CA GLN A 346 -31.00 -34.86 42.15
C GLN A 346 -29.62 -35.53 42.14
N GLY A 347 -29.40 -36.52 43.01
CA GLY A 347 -28.11 -37.23 43.05
C GLY A 347 -27.85 -38.10 41.82
N GLU A 348 -28.90 -38.68 41.23
CA GLU A 348 -28.81 -39.53 40.03
C GLU A 348 -28.59 -38.66 38.80
N PHE A 349 -29.37 -37.59 38.66
CA PHE A 349 -29.23 -36.66 37.54
C PHE A 349 -27.88 -35.93 37.55
N ALA A 350 -27.37 -35.58 38.73
CA ALA A 350 -26.04 -34.98 38.85
C ALA A 350 -24.93 -35.94 38.39
N LYS A 351 -25.06 -37.26 38.66
CA LYS A 351 -24.12 -38.27 38.17
C LYS A 351 -24.18 -38.43 36.64
N GLU A 352 -25.38 -38.43 36.06
CA GLU A 352 -25.55 -38.51 34.60
C GLU A 352 -24.91 -37.33 33.86
N LEU A 353 -24.93 -36.14 34.45
CA LEU A 353 -24.32 -34.94 33.89
C LEU A 353 -22.83 -34.76 34.30
N ASP A 354 -22.26 -35.69 35.06
CA ASP A 354 -20.90 -35.60 35.64
C ASP A 354 -20.64 -34.32 36.46
N VAL A 355 -21.61 -33.96 37.31
CA VAL A 355 -21.51 -32.79 38.20
C VAL A 355 -21.83 -33.13 39.65
N SER A 356 -21.41 -32.27 40.57
CA SER A 356 -21.73 -32.47 41.99
C SER A 356 -23.24 -32.29 42.24
N ARG A 357 -23.81 -33.10 43.14
CA ARG A 357 -25.19 -32.93 43.61
C ARG A 357 -25.47 -31.50 44.10
N SER A 358 -24.48 -30.89 44.76
CA SER A 358 -24.53 -29.52 45.27
C SER A 358 -24.66 -28.51 44.13
N SER A 359 -23.90 -28.68 43.05
CA SER A 359 -23.97 -27.84 41.84
C SER A 359 -25.36 -27.89 41.22
N LEU A 360 -25.88 -29.11 41.01
CA LEU A 360 -27.23 -29.29 40.46
C LEU A 360 -28.31 -28.67 41.36
N ALA A 361 -28.22 -28.88 42.68
CA ALA A 361 -29.17 -28.31 43.63
C ALA A 361 -29.17 -26.77 43.59
N ASN A 362 -28.00 -26.15 43.45
CA ASN A 362 -27.87 -24.71 43.30
C ASN A 362 -28.48 -24.19 41.99
N TRP A 363 -28.27 -24.92 40.88
CA TRP A 363 -28.86 -24.57 39.59
C TRP A 363 -30.39 -24.65 39.62
N GLU A 364 -30.95 -25.73 40.14
CA GLU A 364 -32.41 -25.89 40.26
C GLU A 364 -33.05 -24.88 41.22
N GLN A 365 -32.29 -24.32 42.15
CA GLN A 365 -32.76 -23.25 43.05
C GLN A 365 -32.57 -21.84 42.47
N GLY A 366 -31.92 -21.73 41.31
CA GLY A 366 -31.60 -20.43 40.69
C GLY A 366 -30.55 -19.63 41.45
N ARG A 367 -29.74 -20.27 42.30
CA ARG A 367 -28.67 -19.60 43.06
C ARG A 367 -27.43 -19.34 42.20
N PHE A 368 -27.12 -20.27 41.31
CA PHE A 368 -25.99 -20.18 40.40
C PHE A 368 -26.41 -20.63 39.00
N ILE A 369 -25.95 -19.90 37.98
CA ILE A 369 -26.16 -20.23 36.57
C ILE A 369 -25.15 -21.34 36.18
N PRO A 370 -25.58 -22.42 35.48
CA PRO A 370 -24.65 -23.40 34.94
C PRO A 370 -23.66 -22.74 34.00
N SER A 371 -22.37 -23.11 34.03
CA SER A 371 -21.42 -22.63 33.00
C SER A 371 -21.83 -23.10 31.59
N ARG A 372 -21.27 -22.48 30.54
CA ARG A 372 -21.51 -22.90 29.15
C ARG A 372 -21.20 -24.39 28.92
N ASP A 373 -20.10 -24.89 29.47
CA ASP A 373 -19.73 -26.30 29.33
C ASP A 373 -20.79 -27.22 29.97
N ASN A 374 -21.27 -26.84 31.15
CA ASN A 374 -22.35 -27.56 31.83
C ASN A 374 -23.68 -27.47 31.05
N TYR A 375 -23.98 -26.32 30.46
CA TYR A 375 -25.11 -26.16 29.56
C TYR A 375 -25.00 -27.06 28.33
N ASN A 376 -23.84 -27.16 27.71
CA ASN A 376 -23.61 -28.02 26.55
C ASN A 376 -23.81 -29.51 26.91
N ILE A 377 -23.35 -29.93 28.10
CA ILE A 377 -23.60 -31.29 28.62
C ILE A 377 -25.10 -31.51 28.81
N LEU A 378 -25.79 -30.56 29.46
CA LEU A 378 -27.24 -30.62 29.68
C LEU A 378 -28.02 -30.66 28.34
N LYS A 379 -27.60 -29.85 27.37
CA LYS A 379 -28.20 -29.77 26.03
C LYS A 379 -28.07 -31.08 25.29
N LYS A 380 -26.86 -31.64 25.24
CA LYS A 380 -26.63 -32.94 24.63
C LYS A 380 -27.47 -34.04 25.31
N TYR A 381 -27.50 -34.05 26.64
CA TYR A 381 -28.32 -34.99 27.40
C TYR A 381 -29.82 -34.89 27.07
N ALA A 382 -30.32 -33.65 26.93
CA ALA A 382 -31.72 -33.37 26.59
C ALA A 382 -32.04 -33.79 25.15
N GLU A 383 -31.19 -33.45 24.18
CA GLU A 383 -31.33 -33.82 22.76
C GLU A 383 -31.37 -35.34 22.57
N GLU A 384 -30.47 -36.08 23.22
CA GLU A 384 -30.44 -37.56 23.19
C GLU A 384 -31.74 -38.21 23.69
N ARG A 385 -32.54 -37.48 24.48
CA ARG A 385 -33.79 -37.94 25.07
C ARG A 385 -35.03 -37.25 24.49
N GLY A 386 -34.87 -36.41 23.47
CA GLY A 386 -35.95 -35.66 22.84
C GLY A 386 -36.62 -34.65 23.78
N LEU A 387 -35.90 -34.13 24.78
CA LEU A 387 -36.38 -33.15 25.75
C LEU A 387 -35.99 -31.74 25.30
N SER A 388 -36.92 -30.78 25.46
CA SER A 388 -36.66 -29.37 25.12
C SER A 388 -36.02 -28.62 26.30
N LEU A 389 -35.07 -27.73 25.97
CA LEU A 389 -34.51 -26.74 26.89
C LEU A 389 -35.26 -25.39 26.86
N ASP A 390 -36.23 -25.24 25.96
CA ASP A 390 -37.07 -24.05 25.86
C ASP A 390 -38.26 -24.17 26.84
N GLU A 391 -38.69 -23.05 27.44
CA GLU A 391 -39.85 -23.05 28.35
C GLU A 391 -41.11 -23.59 27.64
N SER A 392 -41.76 -24.58 28.25
CA SER A 392 -43.12 -25.03 27.92
C SER A 392 -44.16 -24.24 28.68
#